data_AF-A0A2W2C0C3-F1
#
_entry.id   AF-A0A2W2C0C3-F1
#
_cell.length_a   1.000
_cell.length_b   1.000
_cell.length_c   1.000
_cell.angle_alpha   90.00
_cell.angle_beta   90.00
_cell.angle_gamma   90.00
#
_symmetry.space_group_name_H-M   'P 1'
#
loop_
_entity.id
_entity.type
_entity.pdbx_description
1 polymer ?
#
loop_
_entity_poly.entity_id
_entity_poly.type
_entity_poly.pdbx_seq_one_letter_code
_entity_poly.pdbx_strand_id
1 'polypeptide(L)'
;MTTTPASWRHQLPVLAAAGYRAVAIDVLGYGRSSRPAEVAAYRIGELVEDSVAVVEALGGAPAVIAGHDWGAVIAANSALVRPDVFRAVALLSIPYAPTGAGPRPTDMYARMTPPGHEFYVTYFQQPGRAEAEIEPDVRGWLLGFYASLSADTMGGPDRPSPLIVPAGHAMRERFAGGLPGWLSEADLDVYAAEFERTGLTGALNRYRNIDVDWADLAAHAATPIAQPSLFIGGALDPSVAGLAAAIDAFPNTLPGLRGSHLLEGAGHWIQQERADEVNALLTGWLAGLP
;
A
#
# COMPACT_ATOMS: atom_id res chain seq x y z
N MET A 1 -1.65 2.85 -4.26
CA MET A 1 -1.74 3.25 -5.68
C MET A 1 -1.49 4.73 -5.90
N THR A 2 -1.90 5.60 -4.98
CA THR A 2 -1.94 7.06 -5.21
C THR A 2 -1.19 7.84 -4.13
N THR A 3 -0.29 7.17 -3.40
CA THR A 3 0.50 7.78 -2.34
C THR A 3 1.88 8.17 -2.86
N THR A 4 2.44 9.23 -2.29
CA THR A 4 3.78 9.78 -2.59
C THR A 4 4.53 9.96 -1.26
N PRO A 5 5.81 10.40 -1.23
CA PRO A 5 6.48 10.79 0.01
C PRO A 5 5.69 11.79 0.85
N ALA A 6 4.84 12.62 0.22
CA ALA A 6 3.95 13.55 0.93
C ALA A 6 2.93 12.85 1.85
N SER A 7 2.62 11.57 1.60
CA SER A 7 1.76 10.77 2.47
C SER A 7 2.41 10.45 3.82
N TRP A 8 3.72 10.65 3.97
CA TRP A 8 4.47 10.48 5.23
C TRP A 8 4.82 11.82 5.91
N ARG A 9 4.24 12.94 5.45
CA ARG A 9 4.58 14.29 5.93
C ARG A 9 4.38 14.50 7.43
N HIS A 10 3.47 13.75 8.05
CA HIS A 10 3.24 13.81 9.50
C HIS A 10 4.19 12.92 10.30
N GLN A 11 4.74 11.86 9.68
CA GLN A 11 5.63 10.90 10.35
C GLN A 11 7.08 11.35 10.32
N LEU A 12 7.55 11.88 9.18
CA LEU A 12 8.94 12.32 9.00
C LEU A 12 9.46 13.23 10.13
N PRO A 13 8.79 14.34 10.50
CA PRO A 13 9.28 15.21 11.57
C PRO A 13 9.25 14.55 12.96
N VAL A 14 8.26 13.70 13.24
CA VAL A 14 8.14 13.03 14.55
C VAL A 14 9.21 11.95 14.72
N LEU A 15 9.47 11.17 13.68
CA LEU A 15 10.55 10.18 13.67
C LEU A 15 11.93 10.86 13.79
N ALA A 16 12.13 12.00 13.11
CA ALA A 16 13.34 12.79 13.25
C ALA A 16 13.53 13.33 14.67
N ALA A 17 12.46 13.86 15.28
CA ALA A 17 12.48 14.34 16.66
C ALA A 17 12.74 13.21 17.68
N ALA A 18 12.33 11.98 17.37
CA ALA A 18 12.63 10.79 18.16
C ALA A 18 14.06 10.24 17.96
N GLY A 19 14.90 10.91 17.15
CA GLY A 19 16.30 10.55 16.95
C GLY A 19 16.57 9.60 15.79
N TYR A 20 15.57 9.32 14.94
CA TYR A 20 15.73 8.47 13.77
C TYR A 20 16.02 9.28 12.49
N ARG A 21 16.84 8.73 11.60
CA ARG A 21 16.95 9.25 10.23
C ARG A 21 15.81 8.68 9.37
N ALA A 22 14.69 9.36 9.34
CA ALA A 22 13.54 8.95 8.53
C ALA A 22 13.74 9.36 7.05
N VAL A 23 13.48 8.42 6.14
CA VAL A 23 13.57 8.62 4.69
C VAL A 23 12.30 8.08 4.05
N ALA A 24 11.60 8.92 3.30
CA ALA A 24 10.48 8.52 2.45
C ALA A 24 10.90 8.61 0.98
N ILE A 25 10.63 7.57 0.20
CA ILE A 25 11.03 7.47 -1.21
C ILE A 25 9.81 7.57 -2.12
N ASP A 26 10.02 8.13 -3.31
CA ASP A 26 9.14 7.85 -4.44
C ASP A 26 9.43 6.41 -4.89
N VAL A 27 8.44 5.52 -4.81
CA VAL A 27 8.58 4.16 -5.35
C VAL A 27 8.75 4.26 -6.88
N LEU A 28 9.44 3.29 -7.51
CA LEU A 28 9.54 3.21 -8.96
C LEU A 28 8.17 3.41 -9.63
N GLY A 29 8.10 4.30 -10.63
CA GLY A 29 6.84 4.70 -11.28
C GLY A 29 6.19 5.95 -10.71
N TYR A 30 6.62 6.43 -9.54
CA TYR A 30 6.02 7.56 -8.84
C TYR A 30 6.96 8.77 -8.79
N GLY A 31 6.35 9.93 -8.62
CA GLY A 31 7.02 11.20 -8.35
C GLY A 31 8.29 11.40 -9.15
N ARG A 32 9.41 11.59 -8.47
CA ARG A 32 10.71 11.91 -9.08
C ARG A 32 11.58 10.68 -9.36
N SER A 33 11.14 9.49 -8.98
CA SER A 33 11.82 8.24 -9.31
C SER A 33 11.70 7.89 -10.79
N SER A 34 12.54 6.95 -11.23
CA SER A 34 12.51 6.40 -12.58
C SER A 34 11.14 5.81 -12.93
N ARG A 35 10.76 5.87 -14.21
CA ARG A 35 9.47 5.39 -14.72
C ARG A 35 9.70 4.57 -16.00
N PRO A 36 10.31 3.38 -15.91
CA PRO A 36 10.50 2.52 -17.07
C PRO A 36 9.15 2.15 -17.70
N ALA A 37 9.13 2.00 -19.03
CA ALA A 37 7.91 1.69 -19.77
C ALA A 37 7.48 0.23 -19.60
N GLU A 38 8.45 -0.68 -19.44
CA GLU A 38 8.21 -2.11 -19.36
C GLU A 38 7.46 -2.49 -18.08
N VAL A 39 6.35 -3.21 -18.20
CA VAL A 39 5.57 -3.71 -17.05
C VAL A 39 6.45 -4.56 -16.14
N ALA A 40 7.32 -5.39 -16.71
CA ALA A 40 8.20 -6.28 -15.95
C ALA A 40 9.18 -5.56 -15.02
N ALA A 41 9.50 -4.28 -15.27
CA ALA A 41 10.40 -3.51 -14.40
C ALA A 41 9.79 -3.21 -13.02
N TYR A 42 8.48 -3.42 -12.85
CA TYR A 42 7.81 -3.10 -11.60
C TYR A 42 7.74 -4.28 -10.64
N ARG A 43 8.10 -5.51 -11.03
CA ARG A 43 8.01 -6.74 -10.23
C ARG A 43 8.55 -6.58 -8.81
N ILE A 44 8.00 -7.34 -7.86
CA ILE A 44 8.35 -7.18 -6.45
C ILE A 44 9.84 -7.35 -6.17
N GLY A 45 10.54 -8.24 -6.88
CA GLY A 45 11.99 -8.42 -6.77
C GLY A 45 12.76 -7.13 -7.09
N GLU A 46 12.39 -6.44 -8.17
CA GLU A 46 13.01 -5.17 -8.57
C GLU A 46 12.80 -4.09 -7.50
N LEU A 47 11.58 -4.01 -6.93
CA LEU A 47 11.25 -3.04 -5.88
C LEU A 47 11.95 -3.33 -4.53
N VAL A 48 12.24 -4.61 -4.26
CA VAL A 48 13.08 -5.02 -3.12
C VAL A 48 14.52 -4.55 -3.34
N GLU A 49 15.08 -4.76 -4.53
CA GLU A 49 16.43 -4.31 -4.86
C GLU A 49 16.55 -2.78 -4.83
N ASP A 50 15.54 -2.04 -5.29
CA ASP A 50 15.48 -0.59 -5.12
C ASP A 50 15.55 -0.18 -3.64
N SER A 51 14.82 -0.89 -2.77
CA SER A 51 14.80 -0.63 -1.32
C SER A 51 16.17 -0.91 -0.68
N VAL A 52 16.85 -1.97 -1.10
CA VAL A 52 18.22 -2.30 -0.67
C VAL A 52 19.19 -1.20 -1.14
N ALA A 53 19.13 -0.82 -2.41
CA ALA A 53 20.02 0.19 -2.99
C ALA A 53 19.89 1.55 -2.29
N VAL A 54 18.68 1.91 -1.84
CA VAL A 54 18.47 3.10 -1.00
C VAL A 54 19.22 2.97 0.33
N VAL A 55 19.14 1.83 1.03
CA VAL A 55 19.87 1.62 2.29
C VAL A 55 21.39 1.70 2.07
N GLU A 56 21.89 1.05 1.02
CA GLU A 56 23.32 1.08 0.64
C GLU A 56 23.78 2.52 0.36
N ALA A 57 23.04 3.27 -0.44
CA ALA A 57 23.34 4.67 -0.76
C ALA A 57 23.33 5.59 0.48
N LEU A 58 22.60 5.22 1.53
CA LEU A 58 22.51 5.98 2.78
C LEU A 58 23.56 5.55 3.83
N GLY A 59 24.39 4.55 3.52
CA GLY A 59 25.51 4.10 4.37
C GLY A 59 25.51 2.60 4.69
N GLY A 60 24.53 1.83 4.20
CA GLY A 60 24.54 0.36 4.25
C GLY A 60 24.33 -0.28 5.63
N ALA A 61 24.05 0.50 6.67
CA ALA A 61 23.70 -0.06 7.98
C ALA A 61 22.30 -0.71 7.93
N PRO A 62 22.07 -1.85 8.61
CA PRO A 62 20.76 -2.48 8.66
C PRO A 62 19.65 -1.51 9.09
N ALA A 63 18.58 -1.46 8.32
CA ALA A 63 17.51 -0.48 8.44
C ALA A 63 16.19 -1.09 8.91
N VAL A 64 15.29 -0.24 9.40
CA VAL A 64 13.88 -0.59 9.62
C VAL A 64 13.10 -0.10 8.41
N ILE A 65 12.24 -0.96 7.84
CA ILE A 65 11.39 -0.59 6.70
C ILE A 65 9.93 -0.51 7.13
N ALA A 66 9.24 0.55 6.71
CA ALA A 66 7.82 0.74 6.95
C ALA A 66 7.11 0.97 5.62
N GLY A 67 5.90 0.41 5.48
CA GLY A 67 5.15 0.51 4.25
C GLY A 67 3.65 0.60 4.49
N HIS A 68 2.95 1.33 3.62
CA HIS A 68 1.50 1.47 3.58
C HIS A 68 0.98 1.06 2.20
N ASP A 69 -0.19 0.40 2.13
CA ASP A 69 -0.77 -0.10 0.87
C ASP A 69 0.23 -1.03 0.13
N TRP A 70 0.54 -0.78 -1.15
CA TRP A 70 1.61 -1.50 -1.86
C TRP A 70 2.98 -1.34 -1.22
N GLY A 71 3.23 -0.23 -0.52
CA GLY A 71 4.43 -0.05 0.26
C GLY A 71 4.56 -1.11 1.35
N ALA A 72 3.46 -1.56 1.96
CA ALA A 72 3.49 -2.64 2.95
C ALA A 72 3.84 -3.98 2.30
N VAL A 73 3.35 -4.26 1.09
CA VAL A 73 3.73 -5.44 0.31
C VAL A 73 5.22 -5.41 -0.03
N ILE A 74 5.76 -4.26 -0.46
CA ILE A 74 7.19 -4.07 -0.74
C ILE A 74 8.01 -4.24 0.55
N ALA A 75 7.58 -3.64 1.66
CA ALA A 75 8.27 -3.73 2.95
C ALA A 75 8.32 -5.17 3.48
N ALA A 76 7.21 -5.90 3.39
CA ALA A 76 7.15 -7.30 3.78
C ALA A 76 8.10 -8.17 2.94
N ASN A 77 8.07 -8.03 1.61
CA ASN A 77 8.96 -8.79 0.73
C ASN A 77 10.44 -8.40 0.88
N SER A 78 10.71 -7.12 1.19
CA SER A 78 12.07 -6.66 1.48
C SER A 78 12.62 -7.32 2.74
N ALA A 79 11.83 -7.36 3.81
CA ALA A 79 12.19 -8.08 5.03
C ALA A 79 12.32 -9.59 4.80
N LEU A 80 11.43 -10.18 4.00
CA LEU A 80 11.45 -11.60 3.70
C LEU A 80 12.71 -12.03 2.93
N VAL A 81 13.08 -11.28 1.89
CA VAL A 81 14.16 -11.64 0.96
C VAL A 81 15.52 -11.16 1.45
N ARG A 82 15.57 -10.00 2.12
CA ARG A 82 16.80 -9.36 2.61
C ARG A 82 16.77 -9.10 4.12
N PRO A 83 16.63 -10.16 4.94
CA PRO A 83 16.64 -10.02 6.40
C PRO A 83 17.99 -9.51 6.95
N ASP A 84 19.06 -9.60 6.16
CA ASP A 84 20.38 -9.03 6.44
C ASP A 84 20.39 -7.49 6.37
N VAL A 85 19.54 -6.90 5.53
CA VAL A 85 19.42 -5.44 5.34
C VAL A 85 18.28 -4.88 6.20
N PHE A 86 17.14 -5.57 6.27
CA PHE A 86 15.94 -5.07 6.94
C PHE A 86 15.70 -5.81 8.25
N ARG A 87 16.13 -5.17 9.35
CA ARG A 87 16.15 -5.77 10.69
C ARG A 87 14.80 -5.76 11.41
N ALA A 88 13.85 -4.95 10.95
CA ALA A 88 12.49 -4.87 11.46
C ALA A 88 11.55 -4.29 10.39
N VAL A 89 10.25 -4.60 10.47
CA VAL A 89 9.25 -4.19 9.46
C VAL A 89 7.93 -3.71 10.06
N ALA A 90 7.45 -2.54 9.62
CA ALA A 90 6.11 -2.04 9.94
C ALA A 90 5.20 -2.10 8.71
N LEU A 91 4.02 -2.68 8.87
CA LEU A 91 3.03 -2.90 7.82
C LEU A 91 1.76 -2.12 8.15
N LEU A 92 1.42 -1.15 7.30
CA LEU A 92 0.24 -0.31 7.46
C LEU A 92 -0.80 -0.68 6.41
N SER A 93 -2.06 -0.83 6.84
CA SER A 93 -3.24 -1.26 6.06
C SER A 93 -3.20 -2.68 5.49
N ILE A 94 -2.15 -3.07 4.78
CA ILE A 94 -2.08 -4.41 4.17
C ILE A 94 -1.34 -5.36 5.10
N PRO A 95 -2.01 -6.41 5.64
CA PRO A 95 -1.36 -7.41 6.48
C PRO A 95 -0.41 -8.28 5.66
N TYR A 96 0.60 -8.85 6.31
CA TYR A 96 1.43 -9.87 5.67
C TYR A 96 0.64 -11.16 5.46
N ALA A 97 0.51 -11.56 4.20
CA ALA A 97 0.01 -12.87 3.79
C ALA A 97 1.11 -13.55 2.95
N PRO A 98 1.70 -14.67 3.39
CA PRO A 98 2.67 -15.41 2.60
C PRO A 98 2.07 -15.79 1.23
N THR A 99 2.81 -15.49 0.17
CA THR A 99 2.41 -15.81 -1.21
C THR A 99 2.72 -17.28 -1.54
N GLY A 100 2.36 -17.74 -2.74
CA GLY A 100 2.90 -18.97 -3.33
C GLY A 100 2.29 -20.31 -2.91
N ALA A 101 1.47 -20.41 -1.86
CA ALA A 101 0.83 -21.68 -1.45
C ALA A 101 -0.60 -21.88 -2.00
N GLY A 102 -1.20 -20.83 -2.55
CA GLY A 102 -2.59 -20.80 -3.03
C GLY A 102 -2.70 -20.58 -4.54
N PRO A 103 -3.94 -20.42 -5.05
CA PRO A 103 -4.16 -20.11 -6.46
C PRO A 103 -3.54 -18.75 -6.84
N ARG A 104 -3.41 -18.50 -8.14
CA ARG A 104 -2.97 -17.19 -8.65
C ARG A 104 -3.88 -16.07 -8.12
N PRO A 105 -3.33 -14.90 -7.76
CA PRO A 105 -4.10 -13.77 -7.26
C PRO A 105 -5.26 -13.36 -8.17
N THR A 106 -5.05 -13.21 -9.48
CA THR A 106 -6.13 -12.83 -10.42
C THR A 106 -7.26 -13.86 -10.45
N ASP A 107 -6.93 -15.16 -10.43
CA ASP A 107 -7.92 -16.24 -10.35
C ASP A 107 -8.73 -16.18 -9.04
N MET A 108 -8.08 -15.83 -7.93
CA MET A 108 -8.74 -15.66 -6.64
C MET A 108 -9.71 -14.49 -6.68
N TYR A 109 -9.28 -13.32 -7.17
CA TYR A 109 -10.14 -12.14 -7.29
C TYR A 109 -11.32 -12.39 -8.22
N ALA A 110 -11.11 -13.09 -9.34
CA ALA A 110 -12.19 -13.47 -10.24
C ALA A 110 -13.24 -14.37 -9.55
N ARG A 111 -12.81 -15.31 -8.70
CA ARG A 111 -13.72 -16.20 -7.93
C ARG A 111 -14.49 -15.48 -6.82
N MET A 112 -13.86 -14.48 -6.19
CA MET A 112 -14.49 -13.71 -5.10
C MET A 112 -15.44 -12.63 -5.61
N THR A 113 -15.37 -12.29 -6.90
CA THR A 113 -16.17 -11.21 -7.48
C THR A 113 -17.53 -11.73 -7.95
N PRO A 114 -18.64 -11.06 -7.63
CA PRO A 114 -19.96 -11.44 -8.12
C PRO A 114 -20.05 -11.46 -9.65
N PRO A 115 -20.90 -12.33 -10.25
CA PRO A 115 -21.16 -12.31 -11.69
C PRO A 115 -21.54 -10.91 -12.19
N GLY A 116 -21.05 -10.56 -13.39
CA GLY A 116 -21.28 -9.23 -13.99
C GLY A 116 -20.48 -8.11 -13.35
N HIS A 117 -19.49 -8.42 -12.50
CA HIS A 117 -18.57 -7.44 -11.92
C HIS A 117 -17.11 -7.88 -12.09
N GLU A 118 -16.20 -6.94 -11.89
CA GLU A 118 -14.76 -7.12 -11.86
C GLU A 118 -14.20 -6.55 -10.55
N PHE A 119 -13.26 -7.26 -9.91
CA PHE A 119 -12.49 -6.64 -8.82
C PHE A 119 -11.55 -5.57 -9.39
N TYR A 120 -11.31 -4.50 -8.64
CA TYR A 120 -10.51 -3.37 -9.13
C TYR A 120 -9.08 -3.78 -9.56
N VAL A 121 -8.48 -4.77 -8.91
CA VAL A 121 -7.16 -5.29 -9.31
C VAL A 121 -7.21 -5.95 -10.69
N THR A 122 -8.31 -6.65 -11.01
CA THR A 122 -8.57 -7.21 -12.34
C THR A 122 -8.81 -6.08 -13.35
N TYR A 123 -9.58 -5.05 -12.96
CA TYR A 123 -9.83 -3.85 -13.76
C TYR A 123 -8.52 -3.16 -14.20
N PHE A 124 -7.51 -3.13 -13.32
CA PHE A 124 -6.20 -2.54 -13.59
C PHE A 124 -5.25 -3.39 -14.44
N GLN A 125 -5.56 -4.67 -14.69
CA GLN A 125 -4.66 -5.55 -15.45
C GLN A 125 -4.50 -5.13 -16.90
N GLN A 126 -5.55 -4.61 -17.54
CA GLN A 126 -5.50 -4.22 -18.95
C GLN A 126 -4.74 -2.89 -19.12
N PRO A 127 -3.58 -2.87 -19.82
CA PRO A 127 -2.85 -1.64 -20.08
C PRO A 127 -3.70 -0.61 -20.83
N GLY A 128 -3.68 0.63 -20.36
CA GLY A 128 -4.41 1.75 -20.96
C GLY A 128 -5.87 1.88 -20.53
N ARG A 129 -6.49 0.84 -19.93
CA ARG A 129 -7.91 0.90 -19.53
C ARG A 129 -8.12 1.88 -18.38
N ALA A 130 -7.41 1.67 -17.28
CA ALA A 130 -7.52 2.53 -16.10
C ALA A 130 -6.92 3.91 -16.38
N GLU A 131 -5.84 3.99 -17.15
CA GLU A 131 -5.28 5.26 -17.60
C GLU A 131 -6.31 6.10 -18.37
N ALA A 132 -7.03 5.53 -19.34
CA ALA A 132 -8.05 6.23 -20.10
C ALA A 132 -9.23 6.73 -19.25
N GLU A 133 -9.49 6.09 -18.10
CA GLU A 133 -10.48 6.58 -17.13
C GLU A 133 -9.94 7.74 -16.28
N ILE A 134 -8.67 7.66 -15.86
CA ILE A 134 -8.08 8.57 -14.87
C ILE A 134 -7.58 9.86 -15.53
N GLU A 135 -6.87 9.75 -16.65
CA GLU A 135 -6.16 10.88 -17.28
C GLU A 135 -7.03 12.10 -17.65
N PRO A 136 -8.30 11.96 -18.07
CA PRO A 136 -9.14 13.11 -18.38
C PRO A 136 -9.42 14.03 -17.18
N ASP A 137 -9.35 13.52 -15.95
CA ASP A 137 -9.55 14.27 -14.71
C ASP A 137 -8.80 13.60 -13.55
N VAL A 138 -7.48 13.72 -13.56
CA VAL A 138 -6.60 13.09 -12.55
C VAL A 138 -6.97 13.58 -11.14
N ARG A 139 -7.09 14.89 -10.96
CA ARG A 139 -7.44 15.50 -9.67
C ARG A 139 -8.78 14.97 -9.14
N GLY A 140 -9.83 14.99 -9.95
CA GLY A 140 -11.16 14.54 -9.55
C GLY A 140 -11.19 13.04 -9.26
N TRP A 141 -10.47 12.24 -10.06
CA TRP A 141 -10.34 10.80 -9.81
C TRP A 141 -9.63 10.53 -8.48
N LEU A 142 -8.53 11.22 -8.20
CA LEU A 142 -7.79 11.11 -6.93
C LEU A 142 -8.68 11.49 -5.74
N LEU A 143 -9.36 12.64 -5.80
CA LEU A 143 -10.29 13.06 -4.75
C LEU A 143 -11.37 12.00 -4.48
N GLY A 144 -12.02 11.52 -5.54
CA GLY A 144 -13.05 10.51 -5.42
C GLY A 144 -12.52 9.21 -4.83
N PHE A 145 -11.32 8.77 -5.24
CA PHE A 145 -10.69 7.57 -4.70
C PHE A 145 -10.29 7.72 -3.24
N TYR A 146 -9.67 8.85 -2.87
CA TYR A 146 -9.33 9.18 -1.48
C TYR A 146 -10.59 9.22 -0.61
N ALA A 147 -11.63 9.91 -1.06
CA ALA A 147 -12.89 10.02 -0.34
C ALA A 147 -13.58 8.66 -0.17
N SER A 148 -13.53 7.80 -1.18
CA SER A 148 -14.18 6.48 -1.12
C SER A 148 -13.53 5.50 -0.14
N LEU A 149 -12.32 5.80 0.32
CA LEU A 149 -11.55 4.96 1.23
C LEU A 149 -11.21 5.64 2.56
N SER A 150 -11.69 6.87 2.80
CA SER A 150 -11.54 7.59 4.08
C SER A 150 -12.73 7.33 5.00
N ALA A 151 -12.50 7.14 6.30
CA ALA A 151 -13.56 6.77 7.24
C ALA A 151 -14.74 7.75 7.28
N ASP A 152 -14.47 9.04 7.14
CA ASP A 152 -15.46 10.11 7.27
C ASP A 152 -16.27 10.36 5.98
N THR A 153 -15.81 9.87 4.83
CA THR A 153 -16.45 10.12 3.53
C THR A 153 -16.84 8.88 2.73
N MET A 154 -16.32 7.69 3.05
CA MET A 154 -16.58 6.45 2.30
C MET A 154 -18.07 6.04 2.24
N GLY A 155 -18.89 6.62 3.11
CA GLY A 155 -20.32 6.35 3.22
C GLY A 155 -20.63 5.19 4.17
N GLY A 156 -21.92 4.91 4.33
CA GLY A 156 -22.39 3.82 5.18
C GLY A 156 -22.23 2.43 4.54
N PRO A 157 -22.48 1.35 5.30
CA PRO A 157 -22.28 -0.03 4.87
C PRO A 157 -23.13 -0.45 3.66
N ASP A 158 -24.25 0.25 3.40
CA ASP A 158 -25.14 -0.03 2.27
C ASP A 158 -24.62 0.54 0.94
N ARG A 159 -23.56 1.36 0.97
CA ARG A 159 -22.96 1.92 -0.24
C ARG A 159 -22.17 0.83 -0.98
N PRO A 160 -22.41 0.61 -2.28
CA PRO A 160 -21.60 -0.32 -3.06
C PRO A 160 -20.12 0.06 -3.03
N SER A 161 -19.25 -0.92 -2.76
CA SER A 161 -17.81 -0.71 -2.73
C SER A 161 -17.28 -0.22 -4.08
N PRO A 162 -16.38 0.79 -4.10
CA PRO A 162 -15.70 1.23 -5.32
C PRO A 162 -14.71 0.18 -5.84
N LEU A 163 -14.35 -0.82 -5.02
CA LEU A 163 -13.37 -1.86 -5.36
C LEU A 163 -13.97 -3.02 -6.17
N ILE A 164 -15.29 -3.01 -6.37
CA ILE A 164 -16.03 -3.93 -7.21
C ILE A 164 -16.63 -3.10 -8.33
N VAL A 165 -16.27 -3.34 -9.59
CA VAL A 165 -16.67 -2.53 -10.74
C VAL A 165 -17.70 -3.31 -11.56
N PRO A 166 -18.91 -2.78 -11.84
CA PRO A 166 -19.85 -3.45 -12.72
C PRO A 166 -19.29 -3.55 -14.13
N ALA A 167 -19.56 -4.66 -14.82
CA ALA A 167 -19.16 -4.84 -16.21
C ALA A 167 -19.67 -3.67 -17.07
N GLY A 168 -18.80 -3.13 -17.92
CA GLY A 168 -19.11 -2.00 -18.80
C GLY A 168 -19.20 -0.63 -18.14
N HIS A 169 -18.90 -0.51 -16.83
CA HIS A 169 -18.90 0.76 -16.10
C HIS A 169 -17.47 1.14 -15.69
N ALA A 170 -17.24 2.43 -15.50
CA ALA A 170 -15.98 2.95 -14.98
C ALA A 170 -15.92 2.84 -13.45
N MET A 171 -14.71 2.65 -12.89
CA MET A 171 -14.52 2.54 -11.44
C MET A 171 -14.98 3.80 -10.70
N ARG A 172 -14.65 4.97 -11.26
CA ARG A 172 -15.00 6.30 -10.72
C ARG A 172 -16.50 6.54 -10.56
N GLU A 173 -17.35 5.80 -11.27
CA GLU A 173 -18.81 5.93 -11.14
C GLU A 173 -19.32 5.50 -9.76
N ARG A 174 -18.52 4.75 -8.99
CA ARG A 174 -18.84 4.36 -7.61
C ARG A 174 -18.24 5.28 -6.55
N PHE A 175 -17.43 6.25 -6.93
CA PHE A 175 -16.68 7.07 -5.97
C PHE A 175 -17.58 7.93 -5.10
N ALA A 176 -17.21 8.01 -3.82
CA ALA A 176 -17.75 8.97 -2.88
C ALA A 176 -17.33 10.39 -3.25
N GLY A 177 -18.11 11.37 -2.79
CA GLY A 177 -17.80 12.78 -2.92
C GLY A 177 -17.44 13.38 -1.57
N GLY A 178 -16.89 14.59 -1.60
CA GLY A 178 -16.46 15.32 -0.41
C GLY A 178 -14.96 15.21 -0.19
N LEU A 179 -14.40 16.26 0.41
CA LEU A 179 -12.99 16.32 0.80
C LEU A 179 -12.84 15.71 2.20
N PRO A 180 -12.08 14.62 2.37
CA PRO A 180 -11.85 14.02 3.69
C PRO A 180 -11.18 14.99 4.65
N GLY A 181 -11.48 14.89 5.95
CA GLY A 181 -10.97 15.82 6.96
C GLY A 181 -9.44 15.82 7.13
N TRP A 182 -8.75 14.76 6.70
CA TRP A 182 -7.29 14.67 6.70
C TRP A 182 -6.62 15.28 5.46
N LEU A 183 -7.39 15.56 4.40
CA LEU A 183 -6.88 16.00 3.10
C LEU A 183 -7.26 17.46 2.86
N SER A 184 -6.29 18.37 2.83
CA SER A 184 -6.54 19.74 2.37
C SER A 184 -6.57 19.83 0.85
N GLU A 185 -7.17 20.89 0.29
CA GLU A 185 -7.10 21.18 -1.16
C GLU A 185 -5.65 21.30 -1.65
N ALA A 186 -4.77 21.88 -0.81
CA ALA A 186 -3.35 22.03 -1.10
C ALA A 186 -2.62 20.67 -1.09
N ASP A 187 -2.98 19.75 -0.19
CA ASP A 187 -2.45 18.39 -0.22
C ASP A 187 -2.93 17.67 -1.49
N LEU A 188 -4.19 17.83 -1.87
CA LEU A 188 -4.73 17.27 -3.12
C LEU A 188 -4.03 17.86 -4.35
N ASP A 189 -3.70 19.15 -4.36
CA ASP A 189 -2.89 19.79 -5.41
C ASP A 189 -1.53 19.12 -5.56
N VAL A 190 -0.86 18.80 -4.45
CA VAL A 190 0.43 18.10 -4.48
C VAL A 190 0.28 16.73 -5.12
N TYR A 191 -0.71 15.93 -4.71
CA TYR A 191 -0.91 14.60 -5.30
C TYR A 191 -1.29 14.69 -6.79
N ALA A 192 -2.22 15.56 -7.16
CA ALA A 192 -2.66 15.75 -8.53
C ALA A 192 -1.51 16.19 -9.44
N ALA A 193 -0.72 17.18 -9.03
CA ALA A 193 0.41 17.68 -9.81
C ALA A 193 1.47 16.60 -10.08
N GLU A 194 1.71 15.69 -9.12
CA GLU A 194 2.62 14.56 -9.35
C GLU A 194 2.06 13.61 -10.42
N PHE A 195 0.81 13.18 -10.30
CA PHE A 195 0.23 12.21 -11.23
C PHE A 195 -0.11 12.79 -12.61
N GLU A 196 -0.44 14.07 -12.70
CA GLU A 196 -0.58 14.79 -13.98
C GLU A 196 0.77 14.88 -14.72
N ARG A 197 1.88 14.93 -13.98
CA ARG A 197 3.23 14.94 -14.57
C ARG A 197 3.72 13.53 -14.92
N THR A 198 3.44 12.53 -14.08
CA THR A 198 3.99 11.17 -14.26
C THR A 198 3.10 10.25 -15.10
N GLY A 199 1.80 10.55 -15.18
CA GLY A 199 0.78 9.57 -15.52
C GLY A 199 0.63 8.50 -14.43
N LEU A 200 -0.29 7.56 -14.64
CA LEU A 200 -0.61 6.49 -13.69
C LEU A 200 -0.05 5.12 -14.10
N THR A 201 0.49 4.97 -15.31
CA THR A 201 0.96 3.66 -15.80
C THR A 201 1.98 3.01 -14.88
N GLY A 202 2.95 3.76 -14.35
CA GLY A 202 3.93 3.22 -13.40
C GLY A 202 3.27 2.68 -12.12
N ALA A 203 2.35 3.46 -11.55
CA ALA A 203 1.55 3.06 -10.39
C ALA A 203 0.71 1.80 -10.67
N LEU A 204 0.06 1.75 -11.83
CA LEU A 204 -0.80 0.64 -12.26
C LEU A 204 0.00 -0.62 -12.61
N ASN A 205 1.23 -0.48 -13.10
CA ASN A 205 2.10 -1.61 -13.42
C ASN A 205 2.44 -2.44 -12.18
N ARG A 206 2.34 -1.89 -10.96
CA ARG A 206 2.43 -2.69 -9.73
C ARG A 206 1.34 -3.76 -9.67
N TYR A 207 0.11 -3.41 -10.00
CA TYR A 207 -1.00 -4.36 -10.06
C TYR A 207 -0.82 -5.40 -11.19
N ARG A 208 -0.24 -5.00 -12.31
CA ARG A 208 -0.07 -5.86 -13.49
C ARG A 208 0.96 -6.98 -13.33
N ASN A 209 1.71 -6.98 -12.23
CA ASN A 209 2.72 -7.99 -11.93
C ASN A 209 2.32 -8.96 -10.82
N ILE A 210 1.14 -8.85 -10.21
CA ILE A 210 0.77 -9.69 -9.05
C ILE A 210 0.85 -11.20 -9.29
N ASP A 211 0.50 -11.66 -10.48
CA ASP A 211 0.59 -13.08 -10.83
C ASP A 211 2.04 -13.50 -11.11
N VAL A 212 2.85 -12.57 -11.61
CA VAL A 212 4.29 -12.79 -11.83
C VAL A 212 4.99 -12.84 -10.49
N ASP A 213 4.72 -11.91 -9.57
CA ASP A 213 5.23 -11.93 -8.20
C ASP A 213 4.86 -13.22 -7.48
N TRP A 214 3.61 -13.70 -7.63
CA TRP A 214 3.18 -14.96 -7.04
C TRP A 214 4.05 -16.13 -7.52
N ALA A 215 4.45 -16.13 -8.79
CA ALA A 215 5.33 -17.15 -9.35
C ALA A 215 6.80 -16.95 -8.89
N ASP A 216 7.30 -15.72 -8.95
CA ASP A 216 8.68 -15.36 -8.60
C ASP A 216 8.97 -15.64 -7.10
N LEU A 217 7.96 -15.46 -6.24
CA LEU A 217 8.05 -15.72 -4.79
C LEU A 217 7.76 -17.17 -4.40
N ALA A 218 7.61 -18.11 -5.34
CA ALA A 218 7.30 -19.50 -5.04
C ALA A 218 8.36 -20.16 -4.13
N ALA A 219 9.63 -19.75 -4.23
CA ALA A 219 10.71 -20.23 -3.35
C ALA A 219 10.54 -19.79 -1.88
N HIS A 220 9.78 -18.72 -1.65
CA HIS A 220 9.43 -18.19 -0.33
C HIS A 220 8.00 -18.55 0.08
N ALA A 221 7.35 -19.48 -0.61
CA ALA A 221 5.97 -19.85 -0.33
C ALA A 221 5.78 -20.25 1.14
N ALA A 222 4.73 -19.74 1.77
CA ALA A 222 4.40 -19.98 3.18
C ALA A 222 5.52 -19.62 4.20
N THR A 223 6.52 -18.83 3.80
CA THR A 223 7.63 -18.47 4.70
C THR A 223 7.21 -17.36 5.68
N PRO A 224 7.45 -17.49 6.99
CA PRO A 224 7.18 -16.42 7.95
C PRO A 224 8.27 -15.33 7.91
N ILE A 225 7.90 -14.10 8.28
CA ILE A 225 8.86 -13.02 8.55
C ILE A 225 9.18 -13.02 10.04
N ALA A 226 10.42 -13.42 10.38
CA ALA A 226 10.85 -13.63 11.77
C ALA A 226 11.27 -12.35 12.51
N GLN A 227 11.58 -11.29 11.76
CA GLN A 227 12.01 -10.02 12.32
C GLN A 227 10.95 -9.40 13.22
N PRO A 228 11.35 -8.55 14.20
CA PRO A 228 10.42 -7.69 14.91
C PRO A 228 9.52 -6.96 13.93
N SER A 229 8.22 -7.12 14.09
CA SER A 229 7.23 -6.53 13.18
C SER A 229 6.15 -5.77 13.93
N LEU A 230 5.51 -4.85 13.22
CA LEU A 230 4.37 -4.07 13.68
C LEU A 230 3.31 -4.05 12.58
N PHE A 231 2.04 -4.25 12.95
CA PHE A 231 0.91 -4.04 12.05
C PHE A 231 -0.01 -2.93 12.58
N ILE A 232 -0.42 -2.02 11.70
CA ILE A 232 -1.40 -0.97 12.00
C ILE A 232 -2.41 -0.90 10.85
N GLY A 233 -3.68 -1.13 11.13
CA GLY A 233 -4.78 -1.02 10.14
C GLY A 233 -5.89 -0.10 10.62
N GLY A 234 -6.67 0.45 9.70
CA GLY A 234 -7.93 1.11 10.01
C GLY A 234 -9.04 0.08 10.18
N ALA A 235 -9.87 0.20 11.22
CA ALA A 235 -10.99 -0.72 11.43
C ALA A 235 -12.06 -0.63 10.31
N LEU A 236 -12.11 0.49 9.58
CA LEU A 236 -13.01 0.72 8.44
C LEU A 236 -12.30 0.56 7.08
N ASP A 237 -11.02 0.17 7.05
CA ASP A 237 -10.28 -0.03 5.80
C ASP A 237 -10.80 -1.28 5.06
N PRO A 238 -11.35 -1.15 3.83
CA PRO A 238 -11.84 -2.29 3.05
C PRO A 238 -10.75 -3.33 2.76
N SER A 239 -9.48 -2.91 2.69
CA SER A 239 -8.34 -3.80 2.47
C SER A 239 -8.05 -4.67 3.70
N VAL A 240 -8.22 -4.12 4.91
CA VAL A 240 -8.10 -4.86 6.17
C VAL A 240 -9.24 -5.87 6.32
N ALA A 241 -10.47 -5.43 6.08
CA ALA A 241 -11.66 -6.30 6.17
C ALA A 241 -11.57 -7.49 5.21
N GLY A 242 -11.09 -7.26 3.98
CA GLY A 242 -10.87 -8.31 2.99
C GLY A 242 -9.75 -9.31 3.34
N LEU A 243 -8.90 -8.98 4.32
CA LEU A 243 -7.72 -9.76 4.71
C LEU A 243 -7.68 -10.12 6.21
N ALA A 244 -8.83 -10.14 6.88
CA ALA A 244 -8.92 -10.50 8.31
C ALA A 244 -8.27 -11.86 8.63
N ALA A 245 -8.43 -12.85 7.76
CA ALA A 245 -7.80 -14.17 7.93
C ALA A 245 -6.26 -14.12 7.91
N ALA A 246 -5.65 -13.14 7.23
CA ALA A 246 -4.19 -12.95 7.26
C ALA A 246 -3.72 -12.40 8.61
N ILE A 247 -4.52 -11.50 9.22
CA ILE A 247 -4.25 -10.97 10.57
C ILE A 247 -4.38 -12.08 11.62
N ASP A 248 -5.42 -12.91 11.52
CA ASP A 248 -5.60 -14.07 12.41
C ASP A 248 -4.43 -15.07 12.30
N ALA A 249 -3.75 -15.12 11.15
CA ALA A 249 -2.61 -15.99 10.91
C ALA A 249 -1.27 -15.42 11.41
N PHE A 250 -1.20 -14.17 11.88
CA PHE A 250 0.04 -13.53 12.36
C PHE A 250 0.84 -14.32 13.41
N PRO A 251 0.24 -15.06 14.36
CA PRO A 251 1.02 -15.90 15.27
C PRO A 251 1.95 -16.89 14.56
N ASN A 252 1.61 -17.29 13.33
CA ASN A 252 2.41 -18.18 12.50
C ASN A 252 3.21 -17.45 11.42
N THR A 253 2.63 -16.41 10.79
CA THR A 253 3.25 -15.74 9.64
C THR A 253 4.20 -14.61 10.05
N LEU A 254 3.99 -14.01 11.22
CA LEU A 254 4.81 -12.96 11.85
C LEU A 254 5.18 -13.36 13.29
N PRO A 255 5.99 -14.41 13.51
CA PRO A 255 6.35 -14.85 14.87
C PRO A 255 7.13 -13.79 15.67
N GLY A 256 7.69 -12.77 15.01
CA GLY A 256 8.32 -11.60 15.63
C GLY A 256 7.38 -10.42 15.91
N LEU A 257 6.07 -10.56 15.70
CA LEU A 257 5.11 -9.46 15.84
C LEU A 257 5.11 -8.89 17.26
N ARG A 258 5.34 -7.58 17.35
CA ARG A 258 5.36 -6.82 18.61
C ARG A 258 4.05 -6.10 18.90
N GLY A 259 3.24 -5.86 17.88
CA GLY A 259 1.94 -5.21 18.00
C GLY A 259 1.10 -5.38 16.74
N SER A 260 -0.21 -5.58 16.93
CA SER A 260 -1.22 -5.58 15.87
C SER A 260 -2.34 -4.65 16.31
N HIS A 261 -2.51 -3.54 15.60
CA HIS A 261 -3.39 -2.45 16.02
C HIS A 261 -4.43 -2.16 14.95
N LEU A 262 -5.71 -2.27 15.30
CA LEU A 262 -6.81 -1.78 14.49
C LEU A 262 -7.33 -0.47 15.09
N LEU A 263 -7.21 0.62 14.36
CA LEU A 263 -7.62 1.95 14.84
C LEU A 263 -9.10 2.17 14.53
N GLU A 264 -9.90 2.25 15.59
CA GLU A 264 -11.36 2.44 15.52
C GLU A 264 -11.72 3.75 14.83
N GLY A 265 -12.61 3.71 13.83
CA GLY A 265 -13.03 4.90 13.08
C GLY A 265 -11.99 5.44 12.10
N ALA A 266 -10.98 4.64 11.73
CA ALA A 266 -10.01 4.98 10.70
C ALA A 266 -10.22 4.13 9.43
N GLY A 267 -10.07 4.78 8.27
CA GLY A 267 -10.15 4.17 6.95
C GLY A 267 -8.78 3.74 6.44
N HIS A 268 -8.59 3.83 5.12
CA HIS A 268 -7.43 3.28 4.43
C HIS A 268 -6.18 4.16 4.54
N TRP A 269 -6.31 5.48 4.67
CA TRP A 269 -5.18 6.42 4.62
C TRP A 269 -4.57 6.61 6.02
N ILE A 270 -4.30 5.50 6.70
CA ILE A 270 -4.16 5.40 8.16
C ILE A 270 -3.13 6.36 8.77
N GLN A 271 -1.99 6.58 8.09
CA GLN A 271 -0.93 7.48 8.54
C GLN A 271 -1.26 8.97 8.35
N GLN A 272 -2.33 9.28 7.62
CA GLN A 272 -2.85 10.64 7.45
C GLN A 272 -4.14 10.83 8.28
N GLU A 273 -5.06 9.86 8.23
CA GLU A 273 -6.31 9.87 9.00
C GLU A 273 -6.05 9.87 10.51
N ARG A 274 -5.04 9.11 10.96
CA ARG A 274 -4.68 8.94 12.37
C ARG A 274 -3.21 9.17 12.62
N ALA A 275 -2.70 10.27 12.05
CA ALA A 275 -1.28 10.62 12.07
C ALA A 275 -0.65 10.54 13.47
N ASP A 276 -1.29 11.11 14.49
CA ASP A 276 -0.76 11.15 15.86
C ASP A 276 -0.69 9.75 16.50
N GLU A 277 -1.72 8.92 16.32
CA GLU A 277 -1.73 7.55 16.84
C GLU A 277 -0.72 6.66 16.12
N VAL A 278 -0.62 6.78 14.79
CA VAL A 278 0.41 6.08 14.01
C VAL A 278 1.80 6.51 14.44
N ASN A 279 2.02 7.80 14.69
CA ASN A 279 3.29 8.33 15.19
C ASN A 279 3.66 7.76 16.57
N ALA A 280 2.70 7.71 17.50
CA ALA A 280 2.90 7.13 18.82
C ALA A 280 3.24 5.63 18.75
N LEU A 281 2.50 4.86 17.93
CA LEU A 281 2.76 3.44 17.71
C LEU A 281 4.14 3.19 17.09
N LEU A 282 4.50 3.93 16.03
CA LEU A 282 5.79 3.78 15.35
C LEU A 282 6.95 4.11 16.28
N THR A 283 6.93 5.26 16.96
CA THR A 283 8.01 5.68 17.86
C THR A 283 8.13 4.79 19.09
N GLY A 284 7.00 4.39 19.70
CA GLY A 284 6.99 3.46 20.82
C GLY A 284 7.54 2.09 20.44
N TRP A 285 7.17 1.56 19.27
CA TRP A 285 7.70 0.31 18.75
C TRP A 285 9.19 0.40 18.43
N LEU A 286 9.63 1.45 17.72
CA LEU A 286 11.02 1.67 17.34
C LEU A 286 11.93 1.78 18.57
N ALA A 287 11.47 2.43 19.64
CA ALA A 287 12.23 2.56 20.89
C ALA A 287 12.42 1.22 21.63
N GLY A 288 11.55 0.24 21.36
CA GLY A 288 11.60 -1.11 21.93
C GLY A 288 12.32 -2.14 21.06
N LEU A 289 12.88 -1.76 19.91
CA LEU A 289 13.64 -2.68 19.07
C LEU A 289 15.00 -3.01 19.71
N PRO A 290 15.50 -4.25 19.54
CA PRO A 290 16.78 -4.69 20.10
C PRO A 290 18.00 -4.04 19.41
#